data_AF-A0A1A8HXB3-F1
#
_entry.id   AF-A0A1A8HXB3-F1
#
_cell.length_a   1.000
_cell.length_b   1.000
_cell.length_c   1.000
_cell.angle_alpha   90.00
_cell.angle_beta   90.00
_cell.angle_gamma   90.00
#
_symmetry.space_group_name_H-M   'P 1'
#
loop_
_entity.id
_entity.type
_entity.pdbx_description
1 polymer ?
#
loop_
_entity_poly.entity_id
_entity_poly.type
_entity_poly.pdbx_seq_one_letter_code
_entity_poly.pdbx_strand_id
1 'polypeptide(L)'
;EREDWQQAIQTPLGILPGGSGNALSASIHHYSQSLPAWNEELLLSCGFIICKGLVGPLDLVSVHLASTQRLFSFLSLAWGF
;
A
#
# COMPACT_ATOMS: atom_id res chain seq x y z
N GLU A 1 -14.73 -6.82 -15.74
CA GLU A 1 -13.35 -6.95 -15.20
C GLU A 1 -12.36 -6.72 -16.34
N ARG A 2 -11.13 -6.29 -16.04
CA ARG A 2 -10.08 -6.17 -17.06
C ARG A 2 -9.63 -7.55 -17.51
N GLU A 3 -9.49 -7.77 -18.81
CA GLU A 3 -9.04 -9.06 -19.38
C GLU A 3 -7.59 -9.39 -19.01
N ASP A 4 -6.75 -8.36 -18.86
CA ASP A 4 -5.31 -8.47 -18.58
C ASP A 4 -4.98 -8.42 -17.08
N TRP A 5 -5.96 -8.61 -16.19
CA TRP A 5 -5.78 -8.35 -14.75
C TRP A 5 -4.64 -9.15 -14.12
N GLN A 6 -4.42 -10.39 -14.57
CA GLN A 6 -3.36 -11.28 -14.06
C GLN A 6 -1.96 -10.72 -14.30
N GLN A 7 -1.78 -10.01 -15.41
CA GLN A 7 -0.52 -9.33 -15.72
C GLN A 7 -0.47 -7.96 -15.04
N ALA A 8 -1.58 -7.21 -15.08
CA ALA A 8 -1.65 -5.87 -14.52
C ALA A 8 -1.35 -5.84 -13.02
N ILE A 9 -1.85 -6.82 -12.26
CA ILE A 9 -1.65 -6.92 -10.80
C ILE A 9 -0.20 -7.21 -10.40
N GLN A 10 0.64 -7.70 -11.32
CA GLN A 10 2.07 -7.94 -11.09
C GLN A 10 2.90 -6.66 -11.24
N THR A 11 2.30 -5.54 -11.66
CA THR A 11 3.00 -4.25 -11.79
C THR A 11 3.42 -3.76 -10.39
N PRO A 12 4.72 -3.57 -10.12
CA PRO A 12 5.15 -3.04 -8.83
C PRO A 12 4.60 -1.65 -8.58
N LEU A 13 4.16 -1.40 -7.33
CA LEU A 13 3.62 -0.10 -6.91
C LEU A 13 4.56 0.56 -5.91
N GLY A 14 4.88 1.83 -6.14
CA GLY A 14 5.59 2.69 -5.19
C GLY A 14 4.61 3.58 -4.45
N ILE A 15 4.71 3.64 -3.12
CA ILE A 15 3.80 4.41 -2.28
C ILE A 15 4.58 5.56 -1.63
N LEU A 16 4.19 6.80 -1.94
CA LEU A 16 4.73 8.01 -1.31
C LEU A 16 3.65 8.62 -0.40
N PRO A 17 4.00 9.00 0.84
CA PRO A 17 3.07 9.69 1.71
C PRO A 17 2.81 11.12 1.21
N GLY A 18 1.56 11.57 1.23
CA GLY A 18 1.17 12.91 0.77
C GLY A 18 -0.05 13.42 1.52
N GLY A 19 0.16 14.16 2.62
CA GLY A 19 -0.90 14.64 3.50
C GLY A 19 -1.15 13.72 4.70
N SER A 20 -2.40 13.57 5.13
CA SER A 20 -2.80 12.66 6.21
C SER A 20 -3.23 11.27 5.66
N GLY A 21 -3.18 10.24 6.50
CA GLY A 21 -3.67 8.90 6.13
C GLY A 21 -2.65 7.97 5.44
N ASN A 22 -1.36 8.11 5.72
CA ASN A 22 -0.30 7.35 5.04
C ASN A 22 0.08 6.03 5.76
N ALA A 23 -0.88 5.33 6.34
CA ALA A 23 -0.60 4.13 7.13
C ALA A 23 0.12 3.04 6.32
N LEU A 24 -0.20 2.86 5.03
CA LEU A 24 0.54 1.93 4.17
C LEU A 24 2.01 2.34 4.00
N SER A 25 2.30 3.60 3.70
CA SER A 25 3.67 4.11 3.58
C SER A 25 4.43 3.94 4.90
N ALA A 26 3.78 4.23 6.03
CA ALA A 26 4.35 4.05 7.37
C ALA A 26 4.64 2.58 7.69
N SER A 27 3.75 1.65 7.32
CA SER A 27 3.97 0.21 7.47
C SER A 27 5.12 -0.28 6.62
N ILE A 28 5.18 0.08 5.33
CA ILE A 28 6.31 -0.27 4.44
C ILE A 28 7.62 0.25 5.02
N HIS A 29 7.63 1.50 5.47
CA HIS A 29 8.80 2.10 6.09
C HIS A 29 9.23 1.35 7.37
N HIS A 30 8.29 0.97 8.24
CA HIS A 30 8.58 0.16 9.42
C HIS A 30 9.21 -1.20 9.06
N TYR A 31 8.64 -1.90 8.08
CA TYR A 31 9.17 -3.20 7.62
C TYR A 31 10.49 -3.08 6.85
N SER A 32 10.83 -1.91 6.32
CA SER A 32 12.13 -1.65 5.70
C SER A 32 13.30 -1.58 6.70
N GLN A 33 13.01 -1.70 8.01
CA GLN A 33 13.99 -1.57 9.10
C GLN A 33 14.68 -0.20 9.13
N SER A 34 14.03 0.82 8.56
CA SER A 34 14.48 2.21 8.63
C SER A 34 14.22 2.81 10.00
N LEU A 35 14.99 3.84 10.36
CA LEU A 35 14.75 4.61 11.59
C LEU A 35 13.36 5.25 11.55
N PRO A 36 12.65 5.38 12.69
CA PRO A 36 11.35 6.04 12.74
C PRO A 36 11.40 7.44 12.10
N ALA A 37 10.44 7.73 11.22
CA ALA A 37 10.37 8.99 10.47
C ALA A 37 8.91 9.42 10.33
N TRP A 38 8.70 10.74 10.25
CA TRP A 38 7.36 11.34 10.19
C TRP A 38 7.37 12.51 9.18
N ASN A 39 6.18 12.91 8.71
CA ASN A 39 6.02 14.06 7.80
C ASN A 39 6.99 13.99 6.60
N GLU A 40 7.80 15.03 6.39
CA GLU A 40 8.75 15.15 5.28
C GLU A 40 9.88 14.11 5.34
N GLU A 41 10.30 13.70 6.53
CA GLU A 41 11.32 12.65 6.68
C GLU A 41 10.78 11.30 6.20
N LEU A 42 9.52 10.99 6.51
CA LEU A 42 8.86 9.78 6.02
C LEU A 42 8.77 9.82 4.49
N LEU A 43 8.42 10.97 3.91
CA LEU A 43 8.39 11.16 2.45
C LEU A 43 9.76 10.90 1.81
N LEU A 44 10.83 11.49 2.35
CA LEU A 44 12.19 11.29 1.86
C LEU A 44 12.63 9.82 1.97
N SER A 45 12.34 9.18 3.10
CA SER A 45 12.68 7.79 3.34
C SER A 45 11.93 6.84 2.37
N CYS A 46 10.62 7.03 2.20
CA CYS A 46 9.84 6.28 1.21
C CYS A 46 10.33 6.50 -0.22
N GLY A 47 10.71 7.74 -0.58
CA GLY A 47 11.32 8.04 -1.87
C GLY A 47 12.62 7.28 -2.09
N PHE A 48 13.49 7.22 -1.08
CA PHE A 48 14.71 6.43 -1.15
C PHE A 48 14.44 4.93 -1.28
N ILE A 49 13.46 4.38 -0.56
CA ILE A 49 13.03 2.98 -0.69
C ILE A 49 12.60 2.66 -2.12
N ILE A 50 11.82 3.53 -2.76
CA ILE A 50 11.41 3.37 -4.16
C ILE A 50 12.63 3.39 -5.08
N CYS A 51 13.56 4.33 -4.88
CA CYS A 51 14.78 4.43 -5.69
C CYS A 51 15.71 3.21 -5.56
N LYS A 52 15.66 2.46 -4.44
CA LYS A 52 16.39 1.19 -4.31
C LYS A 52 15.84 0.09 -5.23
N GLY A 53 14.59 0.22 -5.70
CA GLY A 53 13.98 -0.72 -6.64
C GLY A 53 13.73 -2.12 -6.08
N LEU A 54 13.75 -2.30 -4.77
CA LEU A 54 13.42 -3.59 -4.13
C LEU A 54 11.90 -3.76 -4.09
N VAL A 55 11.42 -4.89 -4.58
CA VAL A 55 9.99 -5.22 -4.63
C VAL A 55 9.69 -6.36 -3.66
N GLY A 56 8.62 -6.22 -2.90
CA GLY A 56 8.10 -7.26 -2.00
C GLY A 56 6.63 -7.55 -2.29
N PRO A 57 6.15 -8.78 -2.01
CA PRO A 57 4.73 -9.11 -2.16
C PRO A 57 3.88 -8.36 -1.12
N LEU A 58 2.64 -8.02 -1.49
CA LEU A 58 1.63 -7.42 -0.62
C LEU A 58 0.33 -8.22 -0.74
N ASP A 59 -0.27 -8.57 0.40
CA ASP A 59 -1.55 -9.25 0.42
C ASP A 59 -2.70 -8.29 0.06
N LEU A 60 -3.72 -8.83 -0.61
CA LEU A 60 -4.97 -8.11 -0.92
C LEU A 60 -6.17 -8.83 -0.33
N VAL A 61 -7.06 -8.07 0.28
CA VAL A 61 -8.33 -8.57 0.80
C VAL A 61 -9.42 -8.36 -0.25
N SER A 62 -10.11 -9.44 -0.62
CA SER A 62 -11.29 -9.40 -1.48
C SER A 62 -12.56 -9.39 -0.62
N VAL A 63 -13.32 -8.31 -0.65
CA VAL A 63 -14.56 -8.13 0.13
C VAL A 63 -15.76 -8.32 -0.78
N HIS A 64 -16.66 -9.24 -0.42
CA HIS A 64 -17.93 -9.45 -1.13
C HIS A 64 -19.06 -8.78 -0.33
N LEU A 65 -19.73 -7.82 -0.96
CA LEU A 65 -20.87 -7.14 -0.37
C LEU A 65 -22.16 -7.91 -0.68
N ALA A 66 -23.17 -7.77 0.18
CA ALA A 66 -24.50 -8.35 -0.04
C ALA A 66 -25.16 -7.86 -1.34
N SER A 67 -24.75 -6.68 -1.84
CA SER A 67 -25.15 -6.11 -3.13
C SER A 67 -24.51 -6.80 -4.34
N THR A 68 -23.81 -7.93 -4.16
CA THR A 68 -23.01 -8.66 -5.17
C THR A 68 -21.76 -7.91 -5.66
N GLN A 69 -21.52 -6.70 -5.18
CA GLN A 69 -20.32 -5.94 -5.50
C GLN A 69 -19.10 -6.54 -4.80
N ARG A 70 -17.99 -6.65 -5.54
CA ARG A 70 -16.68 -7.07 -5.04
C ARG A 70 -15.75 -5.85 -4.94
N LEU A 71 -15.16 -5.67 -3.76
CA LEU A 71 -14.16 -4.64 -3.49
C LEU A 71 -12.82 -5.29 -3.12
N PHE A 72 -11.74 -4.53 -3.27
CA PHE A 72 -10.42 -4.93 -2.82
C PHE A 72 -9.87 -3.91 -1.83
N SER A 73 -9.28 -4.37 -0.74
CA SER A 73 -8.57 -3.53 0.22
C SER A 73 -7.13 -4.00 0.36
N PHE A 74 -6.21 -3.03 0.45
CA PHE A 74 -4.77 -3.24 0.58
C PHE A 74 -4.25 -2.91 1.98
N LEU A 75 -5.11 -2.44 2.89
CA LEU A 75 -4.68 -1.98 4.22
C LEU A 75 -5.64 -2.42 5.31
N SER A 76 -6.88 -1.94 5.28
CA SER A 76 -7.84 -2.21 6.35
C SER A 76 -9.28 -2.22 5.85
N LEU A 77 -10.12 -2.89 6.63
CA LEU A 77 -11.57 -2.80 6.60
C LEU A 77 -12.00 -2.55 8.05
N ALA A 78 -12.74 -1.47 8.30
CA ALA A 78 -13.16 -1.08 9.64
C ALA A 78 -14.68 -0.93 9.69
N TRP A 79 -15.27 -1.24 10.86
CA TRP A 79 -16.69 -1.06 11.14
C TRP A 79 -16.91 -0.69 12.60
N GLY A 80 -17.72 0.33 12.85
CA GLY A 80 -17.91 0.91 14.18
C GLY A 80 -16.77 1.84 14.61
N PHE A 81 -16.71 2.11 15.91
CA PHE A 81 -15.61 2.77 16.60
C PHE A 81 -14.99 1.81 17.61
#